data_AF-A0A973SJY3-F1
#
_entry.id   AF-A0A973SJY3-F1
#
_cell.length_a   1.000
_cell.length_b   1.000
_cell.length_c   1.000
_cell.angle_alpha   90.00
_cell.angle_beta   90.00
_cell.angle_gamma   90.00
#
_symmetry.space_group_name_H-M   'P 1'
#
loop_
_entity.id
_entity.type
_entity.pdbx_description
1 polymer ?
#
loop_
_entity_poly.entity_id
_entity_poly.type
_entity_poly.pdbx_seq_one_letter_code
_entity_poly.pdbx_strand_id
1 'polypeptide(L)'
;EYATQVLGVHTITVCGHSGCGAMAGVLSASVQAGSLPGLRRWLRHGNHSLARFIETEGDRLHNGALDVLCRVNVQQQLENLRTYRKVDEQVRAGKLELVGLYFDIGTARVHLVPPLRSSLSVKM
;
A
#
# COMPACT_ATOMS: atom_id res chain seq x y z
N GLU A 1 -10.27 7.05 -12.18
CA GLU A 1 -10.74 7.29 -13.57
C GLU A 1 -10.86 8.76 -13.91
N TYR A 2 -11.67 9.54 -13.18
CA TYR A 2 -11.83 10.98 -13.45
C TYR A 2 -10.49 11.75 -13.49
N ALA A 3 -9.62 11.56 -12.49
CA ALA A 3 -8.31 12.21 -12.46
C ALA A 3 -7.46 11.92 -13.71
N THR A 4 -7.48 10.70 -14.22
CA THR A 4 -6.63 10.29 -15.35
C THR A 4 -7.26 10.51 -16.72
N GLN A 5 -8.59 10.43 -16.82
CA GLN A 5 -9.32 10.49 -18.10
C GLN A 5 -9.93 11.86 -18.37
N VAL A 6 -10.30 12.61 -17.33
CA VAL A 6 -10.93 13.92 -17.45
C VAL A 6 -9.95 15.03 -17.11
N LEU A 7 -9.28 14.95 -15.96
CA LEU A 7 -8.34 15.99 -15.53
C LEU A 7 -6.95 15.84 -16.16
N GLY A 8 -6.61 14.66 -16.68
CA GLY A 8 -5.30 14.42 -17.28
C GLY A 8 -4.13 14.58 -16.30
N VAL A 9 -4.29 14.13 -15.04
CA VAL A 9 -3.18 14.19 -14.08
C VAL A 9 -1.99 13.35 -14.54
N HIS A 10 -0.78 13.84 -14.27
CA HIS A 10 0.47 13.19 -14.65
C HIS A 10 1.10 12.40 -13.48
N THR A 11 0.57 12.55 -12.27
CA THR A 11 1.08 11.87 -11.08
C THR A 11 -0.08 11.43 -10.19
N ILE A 12 -0.02 10.20 -9.68
CA ILE A 12 -0.85 9.73 -8.57
C ILE A 12 0.08 9.33 -7.44
N THR A 13 -0.22 9.83 -6.24
CA THR A 13 0.51 9.47 -5.03
C THR A 13 -0.35 8.63 -4.11
N VAL A 14 0.20 7.51 -3.62
CA VAL A 14 -0.35 6.77 -2.49
C VAL A 14 0.48 7.12 -1.27
N CYS A 15 -0.12 7.76 -0.27
CA CYS A 15 0.55 8.14 0.97
C CYS A 15 0.01 7.31 2.15
N GLY A 16 0.88 6.49 2.74
CA GLY A 16 0.65 5.87 4.05
C GLY A 16 1.20 6.73 5.18
N HIS A 17 0.98 6.34 6.44
CA HIS A 17 1.47 7.11 7.57
C HIS A 17 1.74 6.25 8.81
N SER A 18 2.54 6.79 9.73
CA SER A 18 2.81 6.14 11.03
C SER A 18 1.56 6.09 11.92
N GLY A 19 1.48 5.04 12.73
CA GLY A 19 0.36 4.81 13.65
C GLY A 19 -0.98 4.54 12.96
N CYS A 20 -1.00 4.02 11.72
CA CYS A 20 -2.24 3.77 10.99
C CYS A 20 -3.13 2.73 11.71
N GLY A 21 -4.24 3.19 12.30
CA GLY A 21 -5.18 2.33 13.02
C GLY A 21 -5.81 1.24 12.14
N ALA A 22 -5.99 1.50 10.85
CA ALA A 22 -6.48 0.48 9.91
C ALA A 22 -5.47 -0.68 9.75
N MET A 23 -4.19 -0.36 9.58
CA MET A 23 -3.14 -1.37 9.46
C MET A 23 -2.87 -2.07 10.80
N ALA A 24 -3.00 -1.38 11.93
CA ALA A 24 -2.97 -2.02 13.24
C ALA A 24 -4.11 -3.02 13.40
N GLY A 25 -5.30 -2.67 12.88
CA GLY A 25 -6.44 -3.56 12.84
C GLY A 25 -6.24 -4.80 11.96
N VAL A 26 -5.58 -4.63 10.80
CA VAL A 26 -5.20 -5.75 9.93
C VAL A 26 -4.15 -6.63 10.60
N LEU A 27 -3.09 -6.04 11.17
CA LEU A 27 -1.95 -6.75 11.75
C LEU A 27 -2.34 -7.59 12.97
N SER A 28 -3.17 -7.02 13.84
CA SER A 28 -3.53 -7.65 15.11
C SER A 28 -4.51 -8.81 14.96
N ALA A 29 -5.10 -9.01 13.77
CA ALA A 29 -6.22 -9.92 13.49
C ALA A 29 -7.39 -9.81 14.49
N SER A 30 -7.40 -8.77 15.31
CA SER A 30 -8.16 -8.68 16.56
C SER A 30 -8.88 -7.36 16.70
N VAL A 31 -9.10 -6.63 15.60
CA VAL A 31 -10.26 -5.73 15.61
C VAL A 31 -11.44 -6.62 15.96
N GLN A 32 -11.95 -6.45 17.17
CA GLN A 32 -13.25 -6.90 17.62
C GLN A 32 -14.31 -6.15 16.81
N ALA A 33 -14.25 -6.28 15.48
CA ALA A 33 -15.17 -5.74 14.50
C ALA A 33 -16.48 -6.52 14.53
N GLY A 34 -16.80 -7.14 15.67
CA GLY A 34 -18.12 -7.68 15.97
C GLY A 34 -19.17 -6.57 15.95
N SER A 35 -18.79 -5.33 16.32
CA SER A 35 -19.71 -4.18 16.34
C SER A 35 -19.73 -3.35 15.05
N LEU A 36 -18.79 -3.53 14.11
CA LEU A 36 -18.64 -2.69 12.92
C LEU A 36 -18.43 -3.51 11.62
N PRO A 37 -19.49 -4.10 11.04
CA PRO A 37 -19.38 -5.01 9.90
C PRO A 37 -18.87 -4.32 8.62
N GLY A 38 -19.19 -3.03 8.42
CA GLY A 38 -18.67 -2.24 7.29
C GLY A 38 -17.16 -2.07 7.36
N LEU A 39 -16.64 -1.72 8.53
CA LEU A 39 -15.20 -1.61 8.77
C LEU A 39 -14.50 -2.95 8.56
N ARG A 40 -15.05 -4.05 9.08
CA ARG A 40 -14.52 -5.40 8.83
C ARG A 40 -14.43 -5.73 7.35
N ARG A 41 -15.48 -5.40 6.58
CA ARG A 41 -15.52 -5.63 5.13
C ARG A 41 -14.43 -4.86 4.41
N TRP A 42 -14.20 -3.62 4.81
CA TRP A 42 -13.18 -2.75 4.25
C TRP A 42 -11.76 -3.24 4.60
N LEU A 43 -11.49 -3.55 5.88
CA LEU A 43 -10.17 -3.99 6.33
C LEU A 43 -9.68 -5.27 5.65
N ARG A 44 -10.58 -6.15 5.17
CA ARG A 44 -10.21 -7.35 4.39
C ARG A 44 -9.38 -7.00 3.14
N HIS A 45 -9.51 -5.80 2.57
CA HIS A 45 -8.66 -5.38 1.45
C HIS A 45 -7.17 -5.25 1.84
N GLY A 46 -6.86 -5.14 3.14
CA GLY A 46 -5.50 -5.20 3.67
C GLY A 46 -4.91 -6.61 3.76
N ASN A 47 -5.68 -7.68 3.51
CA ASN A 47 -5.19 -9.05 3.60
C ASN A 47 -4.04 -9.35 2.63
N HIS A 48 -4.04 -8.75 1.43
CA HIS A 48 -2.92 -8.90 0.49
C HIS A 48 -1.65 -8.24 1.02
N SER A 49 -1.78 -7.04 1.62
CA SER A 49 -0.66 -6.36 2.29
C SER A 49 -0.12 -7.20 3.46
N LEU A 50 -1.01 -7.80 4.26
CA LEU A 50 -0.63 -8.68 5.38
C LEU A 50 0.08 -9.95 4.91
N ALA A 51 -0.44 -10.61 3.87
CA ALA A 51 0.19 -11.80 3.30
C ALA A 51 1.63 -11.50 2.84
N ARG A 52 1.82 -10.39 2.13
CA ARG A 52 3.15 -9.96 1.66
C ARG A 52 4.09 -9.58 2.81
N PHE A 53 3.56 -8.95 3.86
CA PHE A 53 4.32 -8.67 5.08
C PHE A 53 4.83 -9.97 5.71
N ILE A 54 3.95 -10.97 5.89
CA ILE A 54 4.30 -12.28 6.45
C ILE A 54 5.32 -13.01 5.58
N GLU A 55 5.19 -12.94 4.24
CA GLU A 55 6.17 -13.54 3.31
C GLU A 55 7.58 -12.92 3.45
N THR A 56 7.67 -11.62 3.76
CA THR A 56 8.94 -10.89 3.79
C THR A 56 9.59 -10.90 5.18
N GLU A 57 8.81 -10.68 6.24
CA GLU A 57 9.28 -10.52 7.62
C GLU A 57 9.10 -11.80 8.47
N GLY A 58 8.38 -12.79 7.94
CA GLY A 58 7.89 -13.94 8.71
C GLY A 58 6.73 -13.55 9.63
N ASP A 59 6.36 -14.47 10.54
CA ASP A 59 5.28 -14.25 11.53
C ASP A 59 5.76 -13.49 12.79
N ARG A 60 6.86 -12.75 12.68
CA ARG A 60 7.50 -12.09 13.84
C ARG A 60 6.93 -10.69 14.03
N LEU A 61 6.07 -10.54 15.04
CA LEU A 61 5.66 -9.23 15.54
C LEU A 61 6.80 -8.60 16.34
N HIS A 62 7.65 -7.83 15.67
CA HIS A 62 8.71 -7.04 16.32
C HIS A 62 8.29 -5.57 16.49
N ASN A 63 9.08 -4.83 17.28
CA ASN A 63 8.98 -3.37 17.37
C ASN A 63 9.16 -2.78 15.96
N GLY A 64 8.10 -2.19 15.41
CA GLY A 64 8.10 -1.63 14.05
C GLY A 64 7.29 -2.41 13.01
N ALA A 65 6.74 -3.59 13.33
CA ALA A 65 5.93 -4.38 12.39
C ALA A 65 4.77 -3.57 11.76
N LEU A 66 4.14 -2.68 12.54
CA LEU A 66 3.10 -1.78 12.03
C LEU A 66 3.63 -0.79 10.99
N ASP A 67 4.81 -0.19 11.20
CA ASP A 67 5.44 0.75 10.26
C ASP A 67 5.74 0.05 8.94
N VAL A 68 6.32 -1.15 9.02
CA VAL A 68 6.60 -2.00 7.86
C VAL A 68 5.31 -2.34 7.11
N LEU A 69 4.27 -2.83 7.80
CA LEU A 69 3.00 -3.16 7.17
C LEU A 69 2.36 -1.93 6.49
N CYS A 70 2.46 -0.75 7.08
CA CYS A 70 1.95 0.48 6.45
C CYS A 70 2.67 0.78 5.11
N ARG A 71 3.99 0.59 5.06
CA ARG A 71 4.77 0.77 3.81
C ARG A 71 4.47 -0.32 2.79
N VAL A 72 4.36 -1.57 3.22
CA VAL A 72 3.93 -2.69 2.37
C VAL A 72 2.54 -2.43 1.80
N ASN A 73 1.64 -1.84 2.58
CA ASN A 73 0.32 -1.48 2.08
C ASN A 73 0.37 -0.38 1.02
N VAL A 74 1.22 0.63 1.17
CA VAL A 74 1.45 1.65 0.11
C VAL A 74 1.87 0.98 -1.19
N GLN A 75 2.84 0.06 -1.11
CA GLN A 75 3.30 -0.72 -2.25
C GLN A 75 2.17 -1.54 -2.91
N GLN A 76 1.39 -2.26 -2.11
CA GLN A 76 0.24 -3.03 -2.59
C GLN A 76 -0.78 -2.14 -3.31
N GLN A 77 -1.06 -0.93 -2.79
CA GLN A 77 -2.02 -0.03 -3.44
C GLN A 77 -1.50 0.53 -4.76
N LEU A 78 -0.18 0.76 -4.90
CA LEU A 78 0.42 1.12 -6.18
C LEU A 78 0.26 -0.01 -7.22
N GLU A 79 0.40 -1.27 -6.81
CA GLU A 79 0.10 -2.41 -7.69
C GLU A 79 -1.39 -2.51 -8.02
N ASN A 80 -2.26 -2.30 -7.04
CA ASN A 80 -3.71 -2.28 -7.26
C ASN A 80 -4.10 -1.21 -8.31
N LEU A 81 -3.48 -0.03 -8.27
CA LEU A 81 -3.70 1.01 -9.28
C LEU A 81 -3.36 0.53 -10.70
N ARG A 82 -2.32 -0.30 -10.87
CA ARG A 82 -1.96 -0.89 -12.17
C ARG A 82 -2.95 -1.96 -12.66
N THR A 83 -3.89 -2.42 -11.83
CA THR A 83 -4.95 -3.32 -12.31
C THR A 83 -6.02 -2.58 -13.13
N TYR A 84 -6.08 -1.25 -13.02
CA TYR A 84 -6.96 -0.43 -13.85
C TYR A 84 -6.32 -0.19 -15.22
N ARG A 85 -6.93 -0.75 -16.28
CA ARG A 85 -6.41 -0.68 -17.66
C ARG A 85 -5.86 0.69 -18.05
N LYS A 86 -6.63 1.76 -17.81
CA LYS A 86 -6.23 3.11 -18.22
C LYS A 86 -5.03 3.67 -17.45
N VAL A 87 -4.91 3.32 -16.17
CA VAL A 87 -3.75 3.69 -15.35
C VAL A 87 -2.53 2.97 -15.88
N ASP A 88 -2.60 1.65 -16.07
CA ASP A 88 -1.47 0.86 -16.58
C ASP A 88 -1.01 1.31 -17.98
N GLU A 89 -1.94 1.60 -18.90
CA GLU A 89 -1.65 2.17 -20.21
C GLU A 89 -0.86 3.49 -20.10
N GLN A 90 -1.31 4.42 -19.26
CA GLN A 90 -0.64 5.72 -19.11
C GLN A 90 0.73 5.58 -18.44
N VAL A 91 0.86 4.68 -17.46
CA VAL A 91 2.15 4.43 -16.80
C VAL A 91 3.14 3.79 -17.76
N ARG A 92 2.73 2.78 -18.54
CA ARG A 92 3.57 2.16 -19.58
C ARG A 92 3.97 3.13 -20.67
N ALA A 93 3.10 4.09 -20.99
CA ALA A 93 3.39 5.16 -21.95
C ALA A 93 4.25 6.30 -21.36
N GLY A 94 4.64 6.24 -20.09
CA GLY A 94 5.40 7.31 -19.42
C GLY A 94 4.61 8.60 -19.20
N LYS A 95 3.26 8.55 -19.31
CA LYS A 95 2.37 9.70 -19.18
C LYS A 95 1.81 9.88 -17.77
N LEU A 96 1.93 8.85 -16.93
CA LEU A 96 1.47 8.86 -15.55
C LEU A 96 2.55 8.23 -14.66
N GLU A 97 2.95 8.96 -13.63
CA GLU A 97 3.85 8.48 -12.58
C GLU A 97 3.04 8.03 -11.35
N LEU A 98 3.41 6.88 -10.78
CA LEU A 98 2.86 6.41 -9.51
C LEU A 98 3.92 6.54 -8.42
N VAL A 99 3.63 7.32 -7.38
CA VAL A 99 4.58 7.62 -6.30
C VAL A 99 4.06 7.06 -4.98
N GLY A 100 4.91 6.29 -4.29
CA GLY A 100 4.64 5.83 -2.93
C GLY A 100 5.26 6.78 -1.90
N LEU A 101 4.47 7.23 -0.93
CA LEU A 101 4.93 8.03 0.19
C LEU A 101 4.57 7.38 1.53
N TYR A 102 5.39 7.66 2.53
CA TYR A 102 5.12 7.35 3.92
C TYR A 102 5.38 8.58 4.78
N PHE A 103 4.33 9.08 5.43
CA PHE A 103 4.43 10.21 6.35
C PHE A 103 4.60 9.72 7.78
N ASP A 104 5.80 9.94 8.34
CA ASP A 104 6.00 9.77 9.77
C ASP A 104 5.50 11.01 10.51
N ILE A 105 4.33 10.87 11.15
CA ILE A 105 3.67 11.91 11.93
C ILE A 105 4.53 12.35 13.11
N GLY A 106 5.20 11.41 13.79
CA GLY A 106 5.97 11.69 15.00
C GLY A 106 7.17 12.60 14.74
N THR A 107 7.80 12.46 13.57
CA THR A 107 8.95 13.28 13.16
C THR A 107 8.60 14.35 12.12
N ALA A 108 7.34 14.42 11.67
CA ALA A 108 6.88 15.26 10.57
C ALA A 108 7.70 15.10 9.28
N ARG A 109 8.15 13.88 8.97
CA ARG A 109 8.96 13.57 7.79
C ARG A 109 8.19 12.74 6.77
N VAL A 110 8.45 13.02 5.50
CA VAL A 110 7.93 12.21 4.37
C VAL A 110 9.08 11.40 3.80
N HIS A 111 8.83 10.10 3.62
CA HIS A 111 9.76 9.15 3.03
C HIS A 111 9.20 8.64 1.71
N LEU A 112 10.04 8.54 0.68
CA LEU A 112 9.70 7.79 -0.52
C LEU A 112 9.60 6.30 -0.18
N VAL A 113 8.53 5.67 -0.62
CA VAL A 113 8.36 4.23 -0.56
C VAL A 113 8.73 3.68 -1.94
N PRO A 114 9.80 2.89 -2.05
CA PRO A 114 10.21 2.34 -3.34
C PRO A 114 9.13 1.39 -3.87
N PRO A 115 8.99 1.27 -5.20
CA PRO A 115 8.14 0.25 -5.79
C PRO A 115 8.63 -1.14 -5.38
N LEU A 116 7.75 -2.12 -5.51
CA LEU A 116 8.12 -3.50 -5.28
C LEU A 116 9.17 -3.92 -6.29
N ARG A 117 10.27 -4.49 -5.78
CA ARG A 117 11.27 -5.11 -6.64
C ARG A 117 10.60 -6.30 -7.31
N SER A 118 10.51 -6.30 -8.63
CA SER A 118 10.09 -7.51 -9.33
C SER A 118 11.14 -8.58 -9.08
N SER A 119 10.70 -9.76 -8.65
CA SER A 119 11.54 -10.96 -8.63
C SER A 119 11.71 -11.48 -10.07
N LEU A 120 12.22 -10.65 -10.98
CA LEU A 120 12.78 -11.15 -12.23
C LEU A 120 14.21 -11.58 -11.92
N SER A 121 14.32 -12.75 -11.30
CA SER A 121 15.56 -13.52 -11.36
C SER A 121 15.67 -14.02 -12.80
N VAL A 122 16.26 -13.21 -13.68
CA VAL A 122 16.79 -13.72 -14.94
C VAL A 122 17.97 -14.61 -14.54
N LYS A 123 17.70 -15.92 -14.39
CA LYS A 123 18.76 -16.91 -14.49
C LYS A 123 19.21 -16.89 -15.95
N MET A 124 20.39 -16.35 -16.22
CA MET A 124 21.19 -16.73 -17.39
C MET A 124 21.85 -18.08 -17.11
#